data_AF-A0A7C7T8K7-F1
#
_entry.id   AF-A0A7C7T8K7-F1
#
_cell.length_a   1.000
_cell.length_b   1.000
_cell.length_c   1.000
_cell.angle_alpha   90.00
_cell.angle_beta   90.00
_cell.angle_gamma   90.00
#
_symmetry.space_group_name_H-M   'P 1'
#
loop_
_entity.id
_entity.type
_entity.pdbx_description
1 polymer ?
#
loop_
_entity_poly.entity_id
_entity_poly.type
_entity_poly.pdbx_seq_one_letter_code
_entity_poly.pdbx_strand_id
1 'polypeptide(L)'
;KIKIKNTSIKVSDVSLFQNLIDSLKIPERWKMRIKRHFWRPQYFEDLLNRLETNSDIDPAVVNIDKKKFSEMKNLDQKNEIANRKVSEILSRFDRKIKDPRSFGENKKIVKIIREFLKINCSINKLEQVLKSFVKKNKLNNNVFKDLSTIKNLSKINSKTIFSTNFGRDIEYYTGIVFEIYNSSKKEIARGGRYDGLLKSLGSKKNISAVGAAINLNNLKV
;
A
#
# COMPACT_ATOMS: atom_id res chain seq x y z
N LYS A 1 26.97 -10.34 28.29
CA LYS A 1 26.62 -10.03 26.88
C LYS A 1 25.80 -11.20 26.34
N ILE A 2 24.50 -11.05 26.07
CA ILE A 2 23.69 -12.12 25.47
C ILE A 2 24.14 -12.27 24.00
N LYS A 3 24.77 -13.40 23.66
CA LYS A 3 25.19 -13.70 22.28
C LYS A 3 24.10 -14.54 21.62
N ILE A 4 23.19 -13.88 20.90
CA ILE A 4 22.23 -14.58 20.04
C ILE A 4 22.97 -15.03 18.79
N LYS A 5 23.15 -16.33 18.62
CA LYS A 5 23.73 -16.93 17.42
C LYS A 5 22.62 -17.33 16.46
N ASN A 6 22.90 -17.30 15.15
CA ASN A 6 22.01 -17.76 14.08
C ASN A 6 20.67 -17.01 13.99
N THR A 7 20.73 -15.69 13.82
CA THR A 7 19.55 -14.85 13.54
C THR A 7 19.16 -14.89 12.07
N SER A 8 17.86 -14.76 11.81
CA SER A 8 17.33 -14.47 10.47
C SER A 8 16.51 -13.19 10.48
N ILE A 9 16.52 -12.47 9.37
CA ILE A 9 15.88 -11.17 9.23
C ILE A 9 14.85 -11.26 8.10
N LYS A 10 13.64 -10.79 8.37
CA LYS A 10 12.62 -10.54 7.36
C LYS A 10 12.52 -9.03 7.17
N VAL A 11 12.52 -8.58 5.92
CA VAL A 11 12.48 -7.15 5.59
C VAL A 11 11.50 -6.85 4.46
N SER A 12 10.93 -5.65 4.48
CA SER A 12 10.17 -5.07 3.36
C SER A 12 10.46 -3.57 3.25
N ASP A 13 9.90 -2.96 2.22
CA ASP A 13 9.80 -1.51 2.08
C ASP A 13 8.39 -1.14 1.59
N VAL A 14 7.61 -0.55 2.49
CA VAL A 14 6.22 -0.15 2.23
C VAL A 14 6.13 0.86 1.09
N SER A 15 7.16 1.67 0.86
CA SER A 15 7.19 2.66 -0.21
C SER A 15 7.14 2.02 -1.60
N LEU A 16 7.65 0.79 -1.76
CA LEU A 16 7.60 0.07 -3.04
C LEU A 16 6.16 -0.21 -3.46
N PHE A 17 5.28 -0.56 -2.51
CA PHE A 17 3.87 -0.72 -2.80
C PHE A 17 3.22 0.59 -3.23
N GLN A 18 3.53 1.69 -2.55
CA GLN A 18 3.01 3.02 -2.89
C GLN A 18 3.41 3.41 -4.33
N ASN A 19 4.69 3.23 -4.66
CA ASN A 19 5.23 3.52 -5.99
C ASN A 19 4.59 2.65 -7.08
N LEU A 20 4.35 1.36 -6.80
CA LEU A 20 3.62 0.50 -7.71
C LEU A 20 2.23 1.06 -7.98
N ILE A 21 1.44 1.37 -6.95
CA ILE A 21 0.08 1.89 -7.10
C ILE A 21 0.06 3.21 -7.86
N ASP A 22 1.02 4.12 -7.62
CA ASP A 22 1.11 5.39 -8.34
C ASP A 22 1.37 5.21 -9.84
N SER A 23 2.15 4.20 -10.20
CA SER A 23 2.48 3.88 -11.59
C SER A 23 1.32 3.26 -12.40
N LEU A 24 0.32 2.70 -11.71
CA LEU A 24 -0.79 2.01 -12.35
C LEU A 24 -1.83 2.99 -12.89
N LYS A 25 -2.40 2.69 -14.06
CA LYS A 25 -3.50 3.47 -14.66
C LYS A 25 -4.84 3.04 -14.07
N ILE A 26 -5.09 3.42 -12.81
CA ILE A 26 -6.40 3.26 -12.16
C ILE A 26 -6.90 4.63 -11.67
N PRO A 27 -8.22 4.80 -11.48
CA PRO A 27 -8.76 6.04 -10.97
C PRO A 27 -8.09 6.47 -9.66
N GLU A 28 -7.85 7.77 -9.49
CA GLU A 28 -7.08 8.30 -8.34
C GLU A 28 -7.75 7.92 -7.00
N ARG A 29 -9.08 7.90 -6.99
CA ARG A 29 -9.90 7.45 -5.85
C ARG A 29 -9.58 6.01 -5.43
N TRP A 30 -9.30 5.14 -6.40
CA TRP A 30 -8.92 3.76 -6.15
C TRP A 30 -7.47 3.64 -5.71
N LYS A 31 -6.54 4.42 -6.26
CA LYS A 31 -5.16 4.51 -5.74
C LYS A 31 -5.17 4.84 -4.25
N MET A 32 -5.83 5.94 -3.88
CA MET A 32 -5.94 6.37 -2.48
C MET A 32 -6.55 5.28 -1.59
N ARG A 33 -7.64 4.64 -2.04
CA ARG A 33 -8.34 3.61 -1.26
C ARG A 33 -7.47 2.37 -1.05
N ILE A 34 -6.80 1.89 -2.10
CA ILE A 34 -5.92 0.71 -2.05
C ILE A 34 -4.72 0.98 -1.13
N LYS A 35 -4.10 2.16 -1.25
CA LYS A 35 -2.98 2.59 -0.41
C LYS A 35 -3.38 2.68 1.06
N ARG A 36 -4.51 3.35 1.35
CA ARG A 36 -5.03 3.54 2.71
C ARG A 36 -5.31 2.21 3.41
N HIS A 37 -5.78 1.22 2.67
CA HIS A 37 -6.21 -0.05 3.24
C HIS A 37 -5.21 -1.18 3.05
N PHE A 38 -3.98 -0.86 2.61
CA PHE A 38 -2.93 -1.85 2.41
C PHE A 38 -2.67 -2.70 3.66
N TRP A 39 -2.84 -2.13 4.85
CA TRP A 39 -2.62 -2.79 6.14
C TRP A 39 -3.78 -3.68 6.64
N ARG A 40 -4.89 -3.77 5.89
CA ARG A 40 -6.07 -4.59 6.27
C ARG A 40 -6.22 -5.75 5.29
N PRO A 41 -5.51 -6.90 5.44
CA PRO A 41 -5.42 -7.92 4.38
C PRO A 41 -6.76 -8.38 3.82
N GLN A 42 -7.73 -8.70 4.68
CA GLN A 42 -9.05 -9.18 4.25
C GLN A 42 -9.81 -8.10 3.47
N TYR A 43 -9.96 -6.91 4.05
CA TYR A 43 -10.63 -5.79 3.38
C TYR A 43 -9.89 -5.34 2.12
N PHE A 44 -8.57 -5.42 2.10
CA PHE A 44 -7.75 -5.13 0.93
C PHE A 44 -8.06 -6.08 -0.22
N GLU A 45 -8.16 -7.38 0.04
CA GLU A 45 -8.57 -8.34 -1.00
C GLU A 45 -10.00 -8.08 -1.48
N ASP A 46 -10.93 -7.71 -0.59
CA ASP A 46 -12.28 -7.28 -1.00
C ASP A 46 -12.25 -6.07 -1.93
N LEU A 47 -11.35 -5.11 -1.68
CA LEU A 47 -11.14 -3.97 -2.58
C LEU A 47 -10.62 -4.40 -3.94
N LEU A 48 -9.65 -5.31 -3.98
CA LEU A 48 -9.13 -5.85 -5.23
C LEU A 48 -10.21 -6.60 -6.01
N ASN A 49 -11.04 -7.39 -5.33
CA ASN A 49 -12.16 -8.09 -5.94
C ASN A 49 -13.18 -7.13 -6.55
N ARG A 50 -13.55 -6.05 -5.84
CA ARG A 50 -14.43 -5.01 -6.38
C ARG A 50 -13.81 -4.27 -7.56
N LEU A 51 -12.51 -3.98 -7.51
CA LEU A 51 -11.81 -3.33 -8.62
C LEU A 51 -11.80 -4.24 -9.87
N GLU A 52 -11.52 -5.53 -9.69
CA GLU A 52 -11.46 -6.55 -10.75
C GLU A 52 -12.83 -6.82 -11.38
N THR A 53 -13.87 -6.93 -10.56
CA THR A 53 -15.17 -7.47 -10.99
C THR A 53 -16.27 -6.42 -11.19
N ASN A 54 -16.13 -5.23 -10.60
CA ASN A 54 -17.21 -4.26 -10.44
C ASN A 54 -18.48 -4.84 -9.77
N SER A 55 -18.36 -5.92 -8.98
CA SER A 55 -19.48 -6.59 -8.32
C SER A 55 -20.26 -5.69 -7.35
N ASP A 56 -19.68 -4.58 -6.92
CA ASP A 56 -20.31 -3.58 -6.06
C ASP A 56 -21.10 -2.51 -6.84
N ILE A 57 -21.22 -2.62 -8.17
CA ILE A 57 -21.97 -1.69 -9.01
C ILE A 57 -23.26 -2.33 -9.49
N ASP A 58 -24.38 -1.69 -9.14
CA ASP A 58 -25.67 -1.92 -9.79
C ASP A 58 -25.89 -0.88 -10.90
N PRO A 59 -25.97 -1.28 -12.19
CA PRO A 59 -26.24 -0.36 -13.30
C PRO A 59 -27.54 0.43 -13.16
N ALA A 60 -28.59 -0.15 -12.57
CA ALA A 60 -29.87 0.52 -12.37
C ALA A 60 -29.74 1.67 -11.36
N VAL A 61 -29.05 1.43 -10.24
CA VAL A 61 -28.74 2.46 -9.24
C VAL A 61 -27.89 3.58 -9.84
N VAL A 62 -26.89 3.23 -10.65
CA VAL A 62 -26.04 4.23 -11.33
C VAL A 62 -26.86 5.12 -12.28
N ASN A 63 -27.83 4.56 -13.00
CA ASN A 63 -28.69 5.34 -13.89
C ASN A 63 -29.62 6.29 -13.11
N ILE A 64 -30.20 5.82 -11.99
CA ILE A 64 -30.99 6.67 -11.08
C ILE A 64 -30.13 7.83 -10.56
N ASP A 65 -28.92 7.54 -10.12
CA ASP A 65 -27.98 8.54 -9.61
C ASP A 65 -27.58 9.57 -10.69
N LYS A 66 -27.36 9.14 -11.94
CA LYS A 66 -27.09 10.04 -13.08
C LYS A 66 -28.28 10.96 -13.37
N LYS A 67 -29.51 10.45 -13.27
CA LYS A 67 -30.73 11.27 -13.45
C LYS A 67 -30.81 12.34 -12.36
N LYS A 68 -30.65 11.95 -11.09
CA LYS A 68 -30.62 12.88 -9.94
C LYS A 68 -29.51 13.93 -10.09
N PHE A 69 -28.33 13.53 -10.57
CA PHE A 69 -27.23 14.46 -10.84
C PHE A 69 -27.61 15.52 -11.87
N SER A 70 -28.29 15.14 -12.96
CA SER A 70 -28.77 16.09 -13.97
C SER A 70 -29.83 17.04 -13.43
N GLU A 71 -30.76 16.55 -12.62
CA GLU A 71 -31.79 17.37 -11.96
C GLU A 71 -31.16 18.37 -10.97
N MET A 72 -30.17 17.94 -10.19
CA MET A 72 -29.46 18.80 -9.22
C MET A 72 -28.71 19.97 -9.86
N LYS A 73 -28.36 19.91 -11.15
CA LYS A 73 -27.71 21.04 -11.84
C LYS A 73 -28.60 22.27 -11.94
N ASN A 74 -29.91 22.10 -11.85
CA ASN A 74 -30.90 23.18 -11.94
C ASN A 74 -31.25 23.77 -10.56
N LEU A 75 -30.69 23.23 -9.47
CA LEU A 75 -30.88 23.76 -8.12
C LEU A 75 -29.89 24.90 -7.83
N ASP A 76 -30.21 25.75 -6.86
CA ASP A 76 -29.23 26.71 -6.34
C ASP A 76 -28.04 25.96 -5.72
N GLN A 77 -26.85 26.25 -6.23
CA GLN A 77 -25.60 25.63 -5.81
C GLN A 77 -25.18 25.96 -4.37
N LYS A 78 -25.78 27.01 -3.78
CA LYS A 78 -25.60 27.39 -2.37
C LYS A 78 -26.50 26.59 -1.43
N ASN A 79 -27.60 26.01 -1.93
CA ASN A 79 -28.49 25.21 -1.11
C ASN A 79 -27.76 24.01 -0.51
N GLU A 80 -28.23 23.59 0.66
CA GLU A 80 -27.69 22.44 1.36
C GLU A 80 -28.64 21.25 1.34
N ILE A 81 -28.09 20.07 1.09
CA ILE A 81 -28.77 18.79 1.20
C ILE A 81 -27.96 17.96 2.20
N ALA A 82 -28.55 17.64 3.34
CA ALA A 82 -27.89 16.91 4.42
C ALA A 82 -26.52 17.53 4.81
N ASN A 83 -26.52 18.85 5.08
CA ASN A 83 -25.35 19.64 5.47
C ASN A 83 -24.21 19.66 4.43
N ARG A 84 -24.52 19.41 3.15
CA ARG A 84 -23.58 19.55 2.04
C ARG A 84 -24.14 20.49 0.99
N LYS A 85 -23.32 21.42 0.53
CA LYS A 85 -23.69 22.30 -0.58
C LYS A 85 -23.92 21.48 -1.84
N VAL A 86 -24.95 21.83 -2.60
CA VAL A 86 -25.25 21.22 -3.91
C VAL A 86 -24.01 21.28 -4.84
N SER A 87 -23.28 22.40 -4.84
CA SER A 87 -22.00 22.54 -5.55
C SER A 87 -20.95 21.47 -5.17
N GLU A 88 -20.85 21.13 -3.88
CA GLU A 88 -19.93 20.08 -3.41
C GLU A 88 -20.37 18.71 -3.91
N ILE A 89 -21.67 18.41 -3.83
CA ILE A 89 -22.23 17.13 -4.29
C ILE A 89 -21.98 16.96 -5.80
N LEU A 90 -22.30 17.99 -6.60
CA LEU A 90 -22.10 17.99 -8.05
C LEU A 90 -20.63 17.80 -8.41
N SER A 91 -19.71 18.53 -7.77
CA SER A 91 -18.27 18.41 -8.06
C SER A 91 -17.72 17.01 -7.73
N ARG A 92 -18.15 16.42 -6.61
CA ARG A 92 -17.77 15.05 -6.24
C ARG A 92 -18.32 14.04 -7.23
N PHE A 93 -19.56 14.19 -7.67
CA PHE A 93 -20.19 13.29 -8.64
C PHE A 93 -19.53 13.38 -10.01
N ASP A 94 -19.28 14.60 -10.50
CA ASP A 94 -18.60 14.87 -11.76
C ASP A 94 -17.21 14.20 -11.80
N ARG A 95 -16.43 14.30 -10.72
CA ARG A 95 -15.15 13.58 -10.59
C ARG A 95 -15.31 12.05 -10.68
N LYS A 96 -16.43 11.49 -10.23
CA LYS A 96 -16.67 10.04 -10.37
C LYS A 96 -16.99 9.63 -11.81
N ILE A 97 -17.71 10.48 -12.55
CA ILE A 97 -18.08 10.22 -13.96
C ILE A 97 -16.84 10.34 -14.86
N LYS A 98 -16.00 11.36 -14.65
CA LYS A 98 -14.82 11.65 -15.49
C LYS A 98 -13.71 10.59 -15.39
N ASP A 99 -13.67 9.84 -14.29
CA ASP A 99 -12.65 8.83 -14.00
C ASP A 99 -13.32 7.50 -13.56
N PRO A 100 -14.02 6.82 -14.49
CA PRO A 100 -14.73 5.58 -14.22
C PRO A 100 -13.77 4.39 -14.17
N ARG A 101 -14.23 3.29 -13.56
CA ARG A 101 -13.50 2.02 -13.58
C ARG A 101 -13.59 1.37 -14.96
N SER A 102 -12.46 0.98 -15.55
CA SER A 102 -12.41 0.17 -16.77
C SER A 102 -12.25 -1.32 -16.43
N PHE A 103 -13.28 -2.13 -16.73
CA PHE A 103 -13.32 -3.54 -16.31
C PHE A 103 -12.15 -4.38 -16.84
N GLY A 104 -11.89 -4.34 -18.15
CA GLY A 104 -10.84 -5.16 -18.78
C GLY A 104 -9.42 -4.81 -18.30
N GLU A 105 -9.12 -3.53 -18.12
CA GLU A 105 -7.81 -3.07 -17.65
C GLU A 105 -7.62 -3.39 -16.16
N ASN A 106 -8.68 -3.23 -15.35
CA ASN A 106 -8.62 -3.49 -13.92
C ASN A 106 -8.27 -4.94 -13.59
N LYS A 107 -8.75 -5.93 -14.35
CA LYS A 107 -8.39 -7.33 -14.14
C LYS A 107 -6.88 -7.56 -14.27
N LYS A 108 -6.26 -6.96 -15.30
CA LYS A 108 -4.81 -7.01 -15.48
C LYS A 108 -4.08 -6.29 -14.33
N ILE A 109 -4.59 -5.15 -13.89
CA ILE A 109 -3.99 -4.37 -12.81
C ILE A 109 -4.04 -5.12 -11.48
N VAL A 110 -5.17 -5.72 -11.13
CA VAL A 110 -5.31 -6.54 -9.93
C VAL A 110 -4.38 -7.74 -9.97
N LYS A 111 -4.19 -8.37 -11.14
CA LYS A 111 -3.18 -9.41 -11.31
C LYS A 111 -1.76 -8.89 -11.02
N ILE A 112 -1.38 -7.72 -11.53
CA ILE A 112 -0.07 -7.09 -11.26
C ILE A 112 0.12 -6.87 -9.75
N ILE A 113 -0.89 -6.34 -9.06
CA ILE A 113 -0.84 -6.11 -7.61
C ILE A 113 -0.65 -7.43 -6.86
N ARG A 114 -1.44 -8.46 -7.17
CA ARG A 114 -1.32 -9.78 -6.53
C ARG A 114 0.02 -10.45 -6.82
N GLU A 115 0.55 -10.32 -8.03
CA GLU A 115 1.90 -10.80 -8.37
C GLU A 115 2.98 -10.06 -7.57
N PHE A 116 2.86 -8.74 -7.40
CA PHE A 116 3.77 -7.98 -6.57
C PHE A 116 3.79 -8.50 -5.13
N LEU A 117 2.61 -8.77 -4.54
CA LEU A 117 2.50 -9.31 -3.18
C LEU A 117 3.06 -10.72 -3.01
N LYS A 118 3.29 -11.46 -4.10
CA LYS A 118 3.94 -12.78 -4.06
C LYS A 118 5.46 -12.71 -4.05
N ILE A 119 6.06 -11.52 -4.21
CA ILE A 119 7.52 -11.36 -4.22
C ILE A 119 8.07 -11.71 -2.83
N ASN A 120 8.88 -12.76 -2.81
CA ASN A 120 9.60 -13.24 -1.65
C ASN A 120 10.95 -13.81 -2.11
N CYS A 121 12.07 -13.22 -1.70
CA CYS A 121 13.39 -13.62 -2.16
C CYS A 121 14.49 -13.27 -1.14
N SER A 122 15.70 -13.82 -1.32
CA SER A 122 16.88 -13.32 -0.63
C SER A 122 17.13 -11.85 -1.02
N ILE A 123 17.60 -11.04 -0.08
CA ILE A 123 17.92 -9.62 -0.31
C ILE A 123 18.91 -9.43 -1.48
N ASN A 124 19.80 -10.40 -1.70
CA ASN A 124 20.79 -10.37 -2.80
C ASN A 124 20.13 -10.48 -4.19
N LYS A 125 18.96 -11.12 -4.27
CA LYS A 125 18.21 -11.30 -5.52
C LYS A 125 17.17 -10.19 -5.75
N LEU A 126 16.97 -9.28 -4.80
CA LEU A 126 15.92 -8.26 -4.82
C LEU A 126 15.89 -7.46 -6.13
N GLU A 127 17.03 -6.91 -6.52
CA GLU A 127 17.13 -6.04 -7.70
C GLU A 127 16.78 -6.80 -9.00
N GLN A 128 17.25 -8.03 -9.14
CA GLN A 128 16.95 -8.89 -10.29
C GLN A 128 15.46 -9.27 -10.34
N VAL A 129 14.86 -9.59 -9.20
CA VAL A 129 13.45 -9.96 -9.10
C VAL A 129 12.56 -8.76 -9.43
N LEU A 130 12.86 -7.57 -8.89
CA LEU A 130 12.09 -6.35 -9.21
C LEU A 130 12.26 -5.93 -10.68
N LYS A 131 13.46 -6.00 -11.26
CA LYS A 131 13.67 -5.75 -12.70
C LYS A 131 12.86 -6.71 -13.56
N SER A 132 12.88 -8.00 -13.22
CA SER A 132 12.08 -9.02 -13.92
C SER A 132 10.58 -8.75 -13.81
N PHE A 133 10.11 -8.36 -12.62
CA PHE A 133 8.71 -7.99 -12.38
C PHE A 133 8.27 -6.77 -13.22
N VAL A 134 9.10 -5.72 -13.25
CA VAL A 134 8.85 -4.51 -14.05
C VAL A 134 8.76 -4.85 -15.54
N LYS A 135 9.72 -5.61 -16.06
CA LYS A 135 9.77 -6.03 -17.47
C LYS A 135 8.55 -6.89 -17.83
N LYS A 136 8.23 -7.90 -17.01
CA LYS A 136 7.09 -8.81 -17.22
C LYS A 136 5.77 -8.04 -17.32
N ASN A 137 5.58 -7.04 -16.47
CA ASN A 137 4.33 -6.30 -16.36
C ASN A 137 4.29 -5.02 -17.21
N LYS A 138 5.33 -4.74 -18.01
CA LYS A 138 5.46 -3.53 -18.85
C LYS A 138 5.26 -2.24 -18.05
N LEU A 139 5.82 -2.21 -16.84
CA LEU A 139 5.78 -1.03 -15.97
C LEU A 139 6.90 -0.06 -16.36
N ASN A 140 6.82 1.19 -15.90
CA ASN A 140 7.91 2.14 -16.08
C ASN A 140 9.19 1.61 -15.38
N ASN A 141 10.34 1.68 -16.04
CA ASN A 141 11.63 1.25 -15.45
C ASN A 141 11.95 1.99 -14.15
N ASN A 142 11.36 3.17 -13.96
CA ASN A 142 11.52 4.04 -12.83
C ASN A 142 10.44 3.86 -11.74
N VAL A 143 9.69 2.76 -11.72
CA VAL A 143 8.70 2.51 -10.64
C VAL A 143 9.38 2.27 -9.30
N PHE A 144 10.41 1.43 -9.27
CA PHE A 144 11.17 1.16 -8.04
C PHE A 144 12.49 1.94 -8.08
N LYS A 145 12.42 3.27 -7.90
CA LYS A 145 13.60 4.11 -7.76
C LYS A 145 14.29 3.85 -6.43
N ASP A 146 15.60 4.00 -6.43
CA ASP A 146 16.46 4.03 -5.25
C ASP A 146 16.27 2.84 -4.28
N LEU A 147 16.73 1.66 -4.73
CA LEU A 147 16.83 0.47 -3.88
C LEU A 147 18.08 0.50 -2.98
N SER A 148 18.85 1.58 -2.95
CA SER A 148 20.16 1.61 -2.29
C SER A 148 20.05 1.33 -0.79
N THR A 149 19.06 1.95 -0.13
CA THR A 149 18.85 1.83 1.32
C THR A 149 18.55 0.38 1.71
N ILE A 150 17.60 -0.28 1.02
CA ILE A 150 17.26 -1.67 1.33
C ILE A 150 18.34 -2.64 0.88
N LYS A 151 19.07 -2.34 -0.20
CA LYS A 151 20.20 -3.15 -0.67
C LYS A 151 21.36 -3.13 0.31
N ASN A 152 21.59 -2.04 1.05
CA ASN A 152 22.63 -2.01 2.09
C ASN A 152 22.42 -3.08 3.18
N LEU A 153 21.21 -3.61 3.35
CA LEU A 153 20.94 -4.70 4.28
C LEU A 153 21.54 -6.04 3.83
N SER A 154 21.97 -6.19 2.56
CA SER A 154 22.73 -7.35 2.11
C SER A 154 24.10 -7.48 2.78
N LYS A 155 24.62 -6.37 3.34
CA LYS A 155 25.91 -6.32 4.05
C LYS A 155 25.82 -6.90 5.47
N ILE A 156 24.62 -7.18 5.97
CA ILE A 156 24.42 -7.75 7.29
C ILE A 156 24.80 -9.23 7.26
N ASN A 157 25.65 -9.67 8.20
CA ASN A 157 26.05 -11.07 8.35
C ASN A 157 24.94 -11.93 8.99
N SER A 158 23.76 -11.95 8.35
CA SER A 158 22.58 -12.72 8.76
C SER A 158 21.72 -13.05 7.54
N LYS A 159 21.02 -14.19 7.61
CA LYS A 159 20.10 -14.60 6.54
C LYS A 159 18.94 -13.60 6.44
N THR A 160 18.94 -12.80 5.36
CA THR A 160 17.95 -11.74 5.15
C THR A 160 17.03 -12.08 3.98
N ILE A 161 15.73 -12.14 4.27
CA ILE A 161 14.66 -12.41 3.30
C ILE A 161 13.83 -11.15 3.10
N PHE A 162 13.69 -10.74 1.85
CA PHE A 162 12.80 -9.67 1.45
C PHE A 162 11.42 -10.22 1.08
N SER A 163 10.35 -9.56 1.54
CA SER A 163 8.99 -9.89 1.13
C SER A 163 8.12 -8.63 1.02
N THR A 164 7.42 -8.46 -0.10
CA THR A 164 6.52 -7.31 -0.34
C THR A 164 5.21 -7.39 0.44
N ASN A 165 4.82 -8.58 0.89
CA ASN A 165 3.60 -8.79 1.69
C ASN A 165 3.85 -8.68 3.21
N PHE A 166 5.07 -8.29 3.61
CA PHE A 166 5.48 -8.15 4.99
C PHE A 166 5.33 -6.71 5.49
N GLY A 167 5.08 -6.53 6.80
CA GLY A 167 4.87 -5.23 7.45
C GLY A 167 3.52 -4.58 7.12
N ARG A 168 2.53 -5.39 6.75
CA ARG A 168 1.15 -4.99 6.45
C ARG A 168 0.23 -5.00 7.66
N ASP A 169 0.76 -5.17 8.86
CA ASP A 169 0.01 -5.27 10.11
C ASP A 169 0.00 -3.96 10.90
N ILE A 170 0.80 -2.97 10.48
CA ILE A 170 0.95 -1.68 11.14
C ILE A 170 0.77 -0.54 10.13
N GLU A 171 -0.24 0.31 10.34
CA GLU A 171 -0.62 1.39 9.42
C GLU A 171 0.42 2.52 9.31
N TYR A 172 1.16 2.79 10.38
CA TYR A 172 2.01 3.99 10.47
C TYR A 172 3.38 3.85 9.78
N TYR A 173 3.76 2.67 9.30
CA TYR A 173 5.05 2.49 8.61
C TYR A 173 5.02 3.09 7.20
N THR A 174 6.07 3.84 6.87
CA THR A 174 6.16 4.62 5.62
C THR A 174 7.30 4.18 4.70
N GLY A 175 8.15 3.24 5.13
CA GLY A 175 9.30 2.79 4.36
C GLY A 175 9.78 1.40 4.77
N ILE A 176 11.09 1.25 4.98
CA ILE A 176 11.68 -0.03 5.38
C ILE A 176 11.15 -0.49 6.73
N VAL A 177 10.78 -1.77 6.79
CA VAL A 177 10.28 -2.48 7.97
C VAL A 177 10.99 -3.81 8.10
N PHE A 178 11.23 -4.26 9.33
CA PHE A 178 11.96 -5.50 9.59
C PHE A 178 11.47 -6.23 10.84
N GLU A 179 11.67 -7.54 10.83
CA GLU A 179 11.59 -8.42 11.99
C GLU A 179 12.85 -9.28 12.05
N ILE A 180 13.35 -9.50 13.25
CA ILE A 180 14.51 -10.35 13.54
C ILE A 180 14.01 -11.56 14.33
N TYR A 181 14.44 -12.73 13.91
CA TYR A 181 14.07 -14.01 14.50
C TYR A 181 15.30 -14.72 15.05
N ASN A 182 15.14 -15.39 16.18
CA ASN A 182 16.16 -16.30 16.73
C ASN A 182 16.18 -17.65 15.98
N SER A 183 17.09 -18.54 16.37
CA SER A 183 17.25 -19.89 15.80
C SER A 183 15.97 -20.74 15.92
N SER A 184 15.18 -20.53 16.99
CA SER A 184 13.88 -21.18 17.22
C SER A 184 12.71 -20.51 16.48
N LYS A 185 12.99 -19.58 15.54
CA LYS A 185 12.00 -18.83 14.76
C LYS A 185 11.05 -17.96 15.60
N LYS A 186 11.41 -17.59 16.82
CA LYS A 186 10.68 -16.61 17.62
C LYS A 186 11.16 -15.19 17.28
N GLU A 187 10.22 -14.26 17.13
CA GLU A 187 10.54 -12.84 16.89
C GLU A 187 11.21 -12.24 18.13
N ILE A 188 12.43 -11.72 17.97
CA ILE A 188 13.20 -11.07 19.04
C ILE A 188 13.23 -9.55 18.91
N ALA A 189 13.00 -9.01 17.72
CA ALA A 189 12.91 -7.58 17.50
C ALA A 189 12.08 -7.27 16.25
N ARG A 190 11.40 -6.13 16.27
CA ARG A 190 10.69 -5.60 15.11
C ARG A 190 10.82 -4.09 15.03
N GLY A 191 10.79 -3.53 13.84
CA GLY A 191 10.92 -2.08 13.68
C GLY A 191 10.73 -1.62 12.25
N GLY A 192 10.91 -0.32 12.05
CA GLY A 192 10.81 0.29 10.73
C GLY A 192 10.82 1.80 10.75
N ARG A 193 10.63 2.38 9.56
CA ARG A 193 10.52 3.83 9.32
C ARG A 193 9.05 4.26 9.37
N TYR A 194 8.75 5.36 10.06
CA TYR A 194 7.40 5.85 10.33
C TYR A 194 7.33 7.39 10.30
N ASP A 195 7.72 7.97 9.17
CA ASP A 195 7.86 9.42 8.99
C ASP A 195 6.53 10.21 9.14
N GLY A 196 5.38 9.52 8.98
CA GLY A 196 4.06 10.12 9.13
C GLY A 196 3.54 10.19 10.57
N LEU A 197 4.10 9.40 11.50
CA LEU A 197 3.50 9.19 12.82
C LEU A 197 3.42 10.47 13.64
N LEU A 198 4.52 11.21 13.73
CA LEU A 198 4.56 12.46 14.52
C LEU A 198 3.62 13.52 13.95
N LYS A 199 3.43 13.56 12.63
CA LYS A 199 2.48 14.46 11.98
C LYS A 199 1.04 14.11 12.35
N SER A 200 0.69 12.83 12.34
CA SER A 200 -0.62 12.32 12.76
C SER A 200 -0.91 12.59 14.24
N LEU A 201 0.12 12.69 15.08
CA LEU A 201 0.01 13.01 16.52
C LEU A 201 0.02 14.52 16.82
N GLY A 202 0.01 15.38 15.79
CA GLY A 202 -0.12 16.84 15.98
C GLY A 202 1.17 17.64 15.77
N SER A 203 2.27 17.04 15.33
CA SER A 203 3.48 17.80 14.97
C SER A 203 3.18 18.81 13.87
N LYS A 204 3.69 20.04 14.03
CA LYS A 204 3.60 21.08 12.98
C LYS A 204 4.46 20.74 11.77
N LYS A 205 5.60 20.07 11.96
CA LYS A 205 6.57 19.71 10.92
C LYS A 205 6.50 18.22 10.56
N ASN A 206 6.86 17.89 9.33
CA ASN A 206 7.15 16.50 8.95
C ASN A 206 8.52 16.12 9.50
N ILE A 207 8.59 15.03 10.25
CA ILE A 207 9.81 14.58 10.94
C ILE A 207 10.03 13.12 10.55
N SER A 208 11.15 12.84 9.88
CA SER A 208 11.52 11.46 9.60
C SER A 208 11.84 10.71 10.89
N ALA A 209 11.34 9.49 11.01
CA ALA A 209 11.44 8.72 12.23
C ALA A 209 11.64 7.22 11.94
N VAL A 210 12.46 6.58 12.77
CA VAL A 210 12.81 5.16 12.68
C VAL A 210 13.03 4.64 14.09
N GLY A 211 12.62 3.41 14.35
CA GLY A 211 12.84 2.75 15.64
C GLY A 211 12.49 1.28 15.59
N ALA A 212 12.72 0.63 16.73
CA ALA A 212 12.48 -0.80 16.90
C ALA A 212 12.13 -1.11 18.36
N ALA A 213 11.44 -2.22 18.56
CA ALA A 213 11.16 -2.83 19.85
C ALA A 213 11.87 -4.19 19.93
N ILE A 214 12.30 -4.56 21.14
CA ILE A 214 12.95 -5.84 21.42
C ILE A 214 12.03 -6.65 22.33
N ASN A 215 11.78 -7.90 21.96
CA ASN A 215 10.98 -8.83 22.76
C ASN A 215 11.89 -9.58 23.75
N LEU A 216 11.94 -9.09 24.99
CA LEU A 216 12.78 -9.65 26.06
C LEU A 216 12.46 -11.12 26.37
N ASN A 217 11.21 -11.55 26.19
CA ASN A 217 10.79 -12.94 26.45
C ASN A 217 11.41 -13.92 25.46
N ASN A 218 11.67 -13.47 24.22
CA ASN A 218 12.22 -14.30 23.16
C ASN A 218 13.76 -14.21 23.07
N LEU A 219 14.39 -13.36 23.90
CA LEU A 219 15.86 -13.27 24.03
C LEU A 219 16.47 -14.40 24.85
N LYS A 220 15.70 -14.98 25.78
CA LYS A 220 16.14 -16.11 26.58
C LYS A 220 16.03 -17.37 25.72
N VAL A 221 17.19 -17.84 25.25
CA VAL A 221 17.35 -19.19 24.67
C VAL A 221 17.36 -20.19 25.82
#